data_AF-M7NGA5-F1
#
_entry.id   AF-M7NGA5-F1
#
_cell.length_a   1.000
_cell.length_b   1.000
_cell.length_c   1.000
_cell.angle_alpha   90.00
_cell.angle_beta   90.00
_cell.angle_gamma   90.00
#
_symmetry.space_group_name_H-M   'P 1'
#
loop_
_entity.id
_entity.type
_entity.pdbx_description
1 polymer ?
#
loop_
_entity_poly.entity_id
_entity_poly.type
_entity_poly.pdbx_seq_one_letter_code
_entity_poly.pdbx_strand_id
1 'polypeptide(L)'
;MHSPDATGNSKVEINKHNALGRSYLQIARTLVHEAIRAELFRKRQEMVNSGQEPDCKKEEPTSFEELWCYYLFYMTPLDSENYQHEYMADHYVKSIAAALGEMHPELSSQRFIDLMIKGLYALDGTRYDWKWQEFFHALTWQGLEETLEYKNVIENDSESLKKQKAYLEASQMEPDKCN
;
A
#
# COMPACT_ATOMS: atom_id res chain seq x y z
N MET A 1 3.36 1.75 -14.12
CA MET A 1 3.10 1.12 -15.43
C MET A 1 3.93 -0.15 -15.49
N HIS A 2 3.27 -1.30 -15.30
CA HIS A 2 3.89 -2.62 -15.47
C HIS A 2 3.88 -2.97 -16.97
N SER A 3 4.99 -3.50 -17.49
CA SER A 3 5.02 -4.13 -18.81
C SER A 3 5.72 -5.48 -18.65
N PRO A 4 5.04 -6.61 -18.89
CA PRO A 4 5.65 -7.92 -18.75
C PRO A 4 6.67 -8.15 -19.88
N ASP A 5 7.88 -8.59 -19.53
CA ASP A 5 8.85 -9.13 -20.48
C ASP A 5 8.43 -10.57 -20.87
N ALA A 6 8.75 -10.97 -22.10
CA ALA A 6 8.41 -12.25 -22.73
C ALA A 6 8.91 -13.50 -21.98
N THR A 7 9.68 -13.34 -20.90
CA THR A 7 10.19 -14.44 -20.06
C THR A 7 9.34 -14.75 -18.82
N GLY A 8 8.27 -13.98 -18.56
CA GLY A 8 7.44 -14.15 -17.35
C GLY A 8 8.07 -13.61 -16.06
N ASN A 9 9.16 -12.84 -16.17
CA ASN A 9 9.76 -12.16 -15.02
C ASN A 9 9.01 -10.85 -14.72
N SER A 10 8.52 -10.71 -13.49
CA SER A 10 8.00 -9.43 -12.98
C SER A 10 9.17 -8.49 -12.67
N LYS A 11 9.16 -7.29 -13.26
CA LYS A 11 10.14 -6.24 -13.00
C LYS A 11 9.48 -5.09 -12.26
N VAL A 12 10.01 -4.74 -11.08
CA VAL A 12 9.63 -3.51 -10.37
C VAL A 12 10.55 -2.40 -10.84
N GLU A 13 9.96 -1.35 -11.43
CA GLU A 13 10.69 -0.15 -11.83
C GLU A 13 10.25 1.04 -10.99
N ILE A 14 11.21 1.70 -10.35
CA ILE A 14 10.99 2.98 -9.69
C ILE A 14 11.46 4.07 -10.64
N ASN A 15 10.53 4.94 -11.06
CA ASN A 15 10.88 6.12 -11.83
C ASN A 15 11.72 7.06 -10.94
N LYS A 16 12.97 7.32 -11.34
CA LYS A 16 13.90 8.20 -10.64
C LYS A 16 13.32 9.58 -10.36
N HIS A 17 12.57 10.16 -11.30
CA HIS A 17 11.94 11.47 -11.12
C HIS A 17 10.85 11.46 -10.04
N ASN A 18 10.18 10.32 -9.85
CA ASN A 18 9.20 10.13 -8.80
C ASN A 18 9.83 9.70 -7.46
N ALA A 19 11.12 9.39 -7.43
CA ALA A 19 11.85 9.03 -6.21
C ALA A 19 12.57 10.23 -5.57
N LEU A 20 12.90 11.26 -6.36
CA LEU A 20 13.52 12.48 -5.86
C LEU A 20 12.56 13.24 -4.94
N GLY A 21 13.04 13.62 -3.75
CA GLY A 21 12.25 14.34 -2.73
C GLY A 21 11.29 13.45 -1.95
N ARG A 22 11.38 12.12 -2.08
CA ARG A 22 10.63 11.18 -1.24
C ARG A 22 11.51 10.70 -0.10
N SER A 23 10.88 10.55 1.06
CA SER A 23 11.56 10.00 2.22
C SER A 23 11.91 8.52 2.03
N TYR A 24 12.89 8.01 2.78
CA TYR A 24 13.26 6.60 2.69
C TYR A 24 12.10 5.66 3.04
N LEU A 25 11.26 6.03 4.01
CA LEU A 25 10.04 5.30 4.32
C LEU A 25 9.06 5.27 3.16
N GLN A 26 8.89 6.39 2.45
CA GLN A 26 8.02 6.45 1.27
C GLN A 26 8.56 5.58 0.12
N ILE A 27 9.87 5.52 -0.06
CA ILE A 27 10.52 4.62 -1.04
C ILE A 27 10.32 3.16 -0.63
N ALA A 28 10.57 2.82 0.64
CA ALA A 28 10.38 1.47 1.17
C ALA A 28 8.92 1.01 1.03
N ARG A 29 7.95 1.89 1.32
CA ARG A 29 6.53 1.63 1.07
C ARG A 29 6.28 1.27 -0.38
N THR A 30 6.78 2.07 -1.32
CA THR A 30 6.60 1.80 -2.75
C THR A 30 7.24 0.45 -3.14
N LEU A 31 8.44 0.14 -2.64
CA LEU A 31 9.07 -1.15 -2.90
C LEU A 31 8.24 -2.33 -2.40
N VAL A 32 7.74 -2.26 -1.15
CA VAL A 32 6.90 -3.32 -0.58
C VAL A 32 5.58 -3.45 -1.33
N HIS A 33 4.92 -2.33 -1.65
CA HIS A 33 3.67 -2.31 -2.42
C HIS A 33 3.84 -2.99 -3.77
N GLU A 34 4.86 -2.60 -4.54
CA GLU A 34 5.11 -3.17 -5.87
C GLU A 34 5.62 -4.62 -5.80
N ALA A 35 6.36 -5.00 -4.76
CA ALA A 35 6.79 -6.39 -4.55
C ALA A 35 5.58 -7.32 -4.31
N ILE A 36 4.60 -6.88 -3.51
CA ILE A 36 3.36 -7.63 -3.31
C ILE A 36 2.58 -7.72 -4.62
N ARG A 37 2.42 -6.62 -5.36
CA ARG A 37 1.78 -6.66 -6.69
C ARG A 37 2.47 -7.66 -7.64
N ALA A 38 3.79 -7.66 -7.67
CA ALA A 38 4.58 -8.56 -8.49
C ALA A 38 4.39 -10.03 -8.10
N GLU A 39 4.31 -10.33 -6.79
CA GLU A 39 4.05 -11.69 -6.28
C GLU A 39 2.62 -12.15 -6.58
N LEU A 40 1.64 -11.26 -6.43
CA LEU A 40 0.25 -11.52 -6.80
C LEU A 40 0.13 -11.82 -8.30
N PHE A 41 0.83 -11.06 -9.15
CA PHE A 41 0.92 -11.33 -10.58
C PHE A 41 1.58 -12.69 -10.86
N ARG A 42 2.70 -13.01 -10.20
CA ARG A 42 3.39 -14.30 -10.34
C ARG A 42 2.46 -15.48 -10.03
N LYS A 43 1.75 -15.42 -8.90
CA LYS A 43 0.77 -16.45 -8.51
C LYS A 43 -0.35 -16.60 -9.53
N ARG A 44 -0.88 -15.49 -10.08
CA ARG A 44 -1.86 -15.53 -11.18
C ARG A 44 -1.32 -16.28 -12.40
N GLN A 45 -0.08 -16.02 -12.79
CA GLN A 45 0.53 -16.70 -13.94
C GLN A 45 0.70 -18.20 -13.69
N GLU A 46 1.05 -18.60 -12.47
CA GLU A 46 1.12 -20.03 -12.09
C GLU A 46 -0.24 -20.72 -12.21
N MET A 47 -1.32 -20.07 -11.78
CA MET A 47 -2.69 -20.60 -11.91
C MET A 47 -3.10 -20.77 -13.38
N VAL A 48 -2.86 -19.75 -14.21
CA VAL A 48 -3.16 -19.83 -15.65
C VAL A 48 -2.38 -20.97 -16.32
N ASN A 49 -1.10 -21.13 -15.96
CA ASN A 49 -0.24 -22.15 -16.54
C ASN A 49 -0.54 -23.57 -16.04
N SER A 50 -1.12 -23.72 -14.85
CA SER A 50 -1.49 -25.04 -14.30
C SER A 50 -2.79 -25.60 -14.90
N GLY A 51 -3.55 -24.78 -15.63
CA GLY A 51 -4.85 -25.17 -16.19
C GLY A 51 -5.94 -25.37 -15.14
N GLN A 52 -5.69 -24.98 -13.89
CA GLN A 52 -6.67 -25.00 -12.81
C GLN A 52 -7.41 -23.66 -12.82
N GLU A 53 -8.53 -23.60 -13.54
CA GLU A 53 -9.44 -22.47 -13.38
C GLU A 53 -10.12 -22.58 -12.01
N PRO A 54 -9.89 -21.63 -11.09
CA PRO A 54 -10.61 -21.61 -9.81
C PRO A 54 -12.13 -21.50 -10.03
N ASP A 55 -12.90 -22.10 -9.13
CA ASP A 55 -14.35 -21.89 -9.11
C ASP A 55 -14.66 -20.52 -8.50
N CYS A 56 -14.74 -19.51 -9.38
CA CYS A 56 -14.90 -18.11 -8.98
C CYS A 56 -16.29 -17.81 -8.40
N LYS A 57 -17.22 -18.77 -8.36
CA LYS A 57 -18.61 -18.58 -7.90
C LYS A 57 -18.82 -18.91 -6.42
N LYS A 58 -17.77 -19.30 -5.69
CA LYS A 58 -17.89 -19.57 -4.26
C LYS A 58 -18.06 -18.25 -3.49
N GLU A 59 -19.11 -18.19 -2.67
CA GLU A 59 -19.41 -17.05 -1.80
C GLU A 59 -18.36 -16.88 -0.69
N GLU A 60 -17.71 -17.97 -0.27
CA GLU A 60 -16.63 -17.96 0.73
C GLU A 60 -15.34 -18.59 0.17
N PRO A 61 -14.47 -17.80 -0.47
CA PRO A 61 -13.17 -18.27 -0.93
C PRO A 61 -12.23 -18.60 0.24
N THR A 62 -11.60 -19.77 0.21
CA THR A 62 -10.72 -20.29 1.28
C THR A 62 -9.26 -20.43 0.85
N SER A 63 -8.98 -20.30 -0.44
CA SER A 63 -7.62 -20.32 -1.01
C SER A 63 -7.29 -19.01 -1.72
N PHE A 64 -6.00 -18.79 -1.98
CA PHE A 64 -5.56 -17.63 -2.77
C PHE A 64 -6.27 -17.59 -4.13
N GLU A 65 -6.40 -18.75 -4.78
CA GLU A 65 -6.98 -18.92 -6.10
C GLU A 65 -8.45 -18.51 -6.13
N GLU A 66 -9.24 -18.96 -5.14
CA GLU A 66 -10.67 -18.64 -5.02
C GLU A 66 -10.86 -17.15 -4.71
N LEU A 67 -10.06 -16.61 -3.78
CA LEU A 67 -10.15 -15.22 -3.34
C LEU A 67 -9.75 -14.28 -4.47
N TRP A 68 -8.65 -14.58 -5.16
CA TRP A 68 -8.20 -13.86 -6.34
C TRP A 68 -9.26 -13.84 -7.44
N CYS A 69 -9.96 -14.97 -7.62
CA CYS A 69 -11.02 -15.05 -8.61
C CYS A 69 -12.23 -14.18 -8.27
N TYR A 70 -12.59 -14.07 -6.99
CA TYR A 70 -13.61 -13.14 -6.54
C TYR A 70 -13.31 -11.69 -6.96
N TYR A 71 -12.09 -11.20 -6.67
CA TYR A 71 -11.72 -9.83 -7.06
C TYR A 71 -11.70 -9.62 -8.58
N LEU A 72 -11.19 -10.60 -9.34
CA LEU A 72 -11.12 -10.53 -10.79
C LEU A 72 -12.50 -10.46 -11.45
N PHE A 73 -13.48 -11.22 -10.96
CA PHE A 73 -14.79 -11.35 -11.61
C PHE A 73 -15.86 -10.42 -11.04
N TYR A 74 -15.80 -10.10 -9.74
CA TYR A 74 -16.89 -9.40 -9.05
C TYR A 74 -16.54 -7.98 -8.62
N MET A 75 -15.25 -7.63 -8.50
CA MET A 75 -14.83 -6.31 -8.01
C MET A 75 -14.29 -5.38 -9.08
N THR A 76 -14.10 -5.83 -10.33
CA THR A 76 -13.64 -4.96 -11.41
C THR A 76 -14.58 -4.91 -12.61
N PRO A 77 -15.20 -3.74 -12.91
CA PRO A 77 -15.71 -3.47 -14.24
C PRO A 77 -14.54 -3.12 -15.17
N LEU A 78 -14.08 -4.12 -15.94
CA LEU A 78 -13.25 -4.00 -17.16
C LEU A 78 -11.89 -3.29 -17.10
N ASP A 79 -11.43 -2.73 -15.98
CA ASP A 79 -10.07 -2.17 -15.86
C ASP A 79 -9.11 -3.13 -15.13
N SER A 80 -8.08 -3.56 -15.86
CA SER A 80 -7.38 -4.85 -15.66
C SER A 80 -6.30 -4.88 -14.57
N GLU A 81 -6.17 -3.84 -13.75
CA GLU A 81 -5.17 -3.79 -12.66
C GLU A 81 -5.76 -3.49 -11.28
N ASN A 82 -6.98 -2.93 -11.20
CA ASN A 82 -7.55 -2.50 -9.92
C ASN A 82 -7.85 -3.67 -8.97
N TYR A 83 -8.14 -4.88 -9.49
CA TYR A 83 -8.41 -6.05 -8.64
C TYR A 83 -7.21 -6.41 -7.74
N GLN A 84 -5.97 -6.12 -8.17
CA GLN A 84 -4.79 -6.35 -7.33
C GLN A 84 -4.79 -5.38 -6.15
N HIS A 85 -5.16 -4.13 -6.40
CA HIS A 85 -5.28 -3.10 -5.37
C HIS A 85 -6.41 -3.40 -4.40
N GLU A 86 -7.58 -3.83 -4.88
CA GLU A 86 -8.70 -4.27 -4.01
C GLU A 86 -8.26 -5.43 -3.10
N TYR A 87 -7.62 -6.46 -3.66
CA TYR A 87 -7.08 -7.56 -2.86
C TYR A 87 -6.06 -7.07 -1.81
N MET A 88 -5.17 -6.14 -2.21
CA MET A 88 -4.17 -5.58 -1.30
C MET A 88 -4.79 -4.75 -0.18
N ALA A 89 -5.83 -3.98 -0.48
CA ALA A 89 -6.57 -3.20 0.49
C ALA A 89 -7.17 -4.09 1.59
N ASP A 90 -7.79 -5.21 1.20
CA ASP A 90 -8.47 -6.10 2.14
C ASP A 90 -7.53 -6.99 2.94
N HIS A 91 -6.39 -7.39 2.35
CA HIS A 91 -5.56 -8.46 2.94
C HIS A 91 -4.15 -8.05 3.32
N TYR A 92 -3.60 -6.99 2.74
CA TYR A 92 -2.19 -6.64 2.91
C TYR A 92 -1.94 -5.32 3.64
N VAL A 93 -2.95 -4.47 3.86
CA VAL A 93 -2.74 -3.17 4.53
C VAL A 93 -2.05 -3.32 5.89
N LYS A 94 -2.53 -4.25 6.72
CA LYS A 94 -1.92 -4.51 8.04
C LYS A 94 -0.50 -5.06 7.93
N SER A 95 -0.26 -5.97 6.98
CA SER A 95 1.05 -6.60 6.77
C SER A 95 2.09 -5.61 6.26
N ILE A 96 1.72 -4.74 5.32
CA ILE A 96 2.60 -3.67 4.81
C ILE A 96 2.90 -2.67 5.92
N ALA A 97 1.89 -2.26 6.69
CA ALA A 97 2.08 -1.35 7.81
C ALA A 97 3.05 -1.92 8.87
N ALA A 98 2.93 -3.22 9.17
CA ALA A 98 3.85 -3.91 10.07
C ALA A 98 5.28 -3.92 9.53
N ALA A 99 5.47 -4.29 8.26
CA ALA A 99 6.79 -4.27 7.62
C ALA A 99 7.44 -2.88 7.63
N LEU A 100 6.66 -1.82 7.36
CA LEU A 100 7.13 -0.44 7.46
C LEU A 100 7.55 -0.08 8.90
N GLY A 101 6.80 -0.53 9.90
CA GLY A 101 7.14 -0.32 11.30
C GLY A 101 8.44 -1.02 11.72
N GLU A 102 8.72 -2.19 11.17
CA GLU A 102 9.98 -2.91 11.41
C GLU A 102 11.18 -2.19 10.77
N MET A 103 11.01 -1.62 9.57
CA MET A 103 12.08 -0.90 8.88
C MET A 103 12.29 0.53 9.40
N HIS A 104 11.29 1.12 10.05
CA HIS A 104 11.30 2.53 10.46
C HIS A 104 12.52 2.98 11.28
N PRO A 105 13.00 2.24 12.30
CA PRO A 105 14.16 2.68 13.08
C PRO A 105 15.42 2.92 12.23
N GLU A 106 15.57 2.14 11.16
CA GLU A 106 16.72 2.23 10.24
C GLU A 106 16.51 3.29 9.15
N LEU A 107 15.27 3.42 8.67
CA LEU A 107 14.93 4.30 7.56
C LEU A 107 14.64 5.74 8.00
N SER A 108 14.34 5.96 9.28
CA SER A 108 14.03 7.29 9.78
C SER A 108 15.20 8.06 10.38
N SER A 109 15.12 9.38 10.29
CA SER A 109 16.04 10.24 11.03
C SER A 109 15.60 10.34 12.49
N GLN A 110 16.56 10.33 13.42
CA GLN A 110 16.27 10.56 14.83
C GLN A 110 15.55 11.88 15.05
N ARG A 111 15.92 12.92 14.27
CA ARG A 111 15.22 14.21 14.27
C ARG A 111 13.74 14.08 13.95
N PHE A 112 13.37 13.29 12.94
CA PHE A 112 11.97 13.05 12.59
C PHE A 112 11.24 12.35 13.75
N ILE A 113 11.83 11.31 14.32
CA ILE A 113 11.29 10.59 15.48
C ILE A 113 11.05 11.55 16.65
N ASP A 114 12.05 12.36 17.01
CA ASP A 114 11.98 13.32 18.11
C ASP A 114 10.93 14.42 17.87
N LEU A 115 10.73 14.84 16.62
CA LEU A 115 9.68 15.78 16.25
C LEU A 115 8.30 15.16 16.45
N MET A 116 8.11 13.94 15.95
CA MET A 116 6.82 13.27 16.00
C MET A 116 6.38 12.92 17.42
N ILE A 117 7.30 12.63 18.34
CA ILE A 117 6.98 12.41 19.77
C ILE A 117 6.26 13.62 20.41
N LYS A 118 6.43 14.83 19.87
CA LYS A 118 5.75 16.04 20.37
C LYS A 118 4.28 16.14 19.95
N GLY A 119 3.83 15.26 19.06
CA GLY A 119 2.50 15.22 18.46
C GLY A 119 2.47 15.82 17.05
N LEU A 120 1.33 15.63 16.39
CA LEU A 120 1.06 16.09 15.02
C LEU A 120 -0.05 17.13 15.03
N TYR A 121 0.05 18.10 14.13
CA TYR A 121 -1.04 19.05 13.87
C TYR A 121 -1.56 18.81 12.46
N ALA A 122 -2.87 18.62 12.30
CA ALA A 122 -3.50 18.67 10.98
C ALA A 122 -3.59 20.12 10.47
N LEU A 123 -3.89 20.27 9.18
CA LEU A 123 -4.02 21.58 8.50
C LEU A 123 -5.05 22.51 9.17
N ASP A 124 -6.08 21.96 9.81
CA ASP A 124 -7.11 22.74 10.52
C ASP A 124 -6.69 23.13 11.95
N GLY A 125 -5.45 22.82 12.35
CA GLY A 125 -4.90 23.09 13.69
C GLY A 125 -5.26 22.03 14.73
N THR A 126 -5.99 20.98 14.38
CA THR A 126 -6.30 19.86 15.29
C THR A 126 -5.02 19.15 15.69
N ARG A 127 -4.81 18.96 16.99
CA ARG A 127 -3.67 18.23 17.53
C ARG A 127 -4.01 16.76 17.71
N TYR A 128 -3.14 15.89 17.18
CA TYR A 128 -3.17 14.45 17.33
C TYR A 128 -1.99 13.97 18.17
N ASP A 129 -2.25 13.05 19.08
CA ASP A 129 -1.19 12.26 19.69
C ASP A 129 -0.55 11.38 18.61
N TRP A 130 0.78 11.35 18.59
CA TRP A 130 1.49 10.56 17.59
C TRP A 130 1.41 9.08 17.90
N LYS A 131 0.98 8.30 16.91
CA LYS A 131 0.87 6.84 16.99
C LYS A 131 1.50 6.23 15.76
N TRP A 132 2.67 5.63 15.95
CA TRP A 132 3.45 5.04 14.87
C TRP A 132 2.67 4.02 14.03
N GLN A 133 1.89 3.16 14.68
CA GLN A 133 1.09 2.16 13.98
C GLN A 133 0.06 2.80 13.04
N GLU A 134 -0.61 3.87 13.49
CA GLU A 134 -1.59 4.59 12.66
C GLU A 134 -0.90 5.37 11.53
N PHE A 135 0.30 5.89 11.76
CA PHE A 135 1.14 6.49 10.72
C PHE A 135 1.51 5.48 9.62
N PHE A 136 1.99 4.28 9.97
CA PHE A 136 2.32 3.26 8.96
C PHE A 136 1.09 2.70 8.25
N HIS A 137 -0.02 2.58 8.97
CA HIS A 137 -1.31 2.23 8.37
C HIS A 137 -1.73 3.29 7.35
N ALA A 138 -1.59 4.57 7.69
CA ALA A 138 -1.89 5.66 6.79
C ALA A 138 -0.98 5.66 5.56
N LEU A 139 0.33 5.50 5.75
CA LEU A 139 1.27 5.37 4.62
C LEU A 139 0.87 4.26 3.66
N THR A 140 0.43 3.11 4.18
CA THR A 140 0.09 1.94 3.38
C THR A 140 -1.06 2.18 2.39
N TRP A 141 -2.04 3.02 2.77
CA TRP A 141 -3.16 3.38 1.90
C TRP A 141 -2.75 4.22 0.68
N GLN A 142 -1.55 4.81 0.67
CA GLN A 142 -1.06 5.56 -0.48
C GLN A 142 -0.85 4.62 -1.68
N GLY A 143 -1.52 4.88 -2.79
CA GLY A 143 -1.58 3.98 -3.96
C GLY A 143 -2.70 2.94 -3.91
N LEU A 144 -3.62 3.02 -2.95
CA LEU A 144 -4.82 2.18 -2.83
C LEU A 144 -6.10 3.04 -2.75
N GLU A 145 -6.02 4.33 -3.07
CA GLU A 145 -7.09 5.30 -2.84
C GLU A 145 -8.34 5.04 -3.70
N GLU A 146 -8.19 4.33 -4.81
CA GLU A 146 -9.29 4.03 -5.72
C GLU A 146 -10.12 2.80 -5.30
N THR A 147 -9.61 2.04 -4.31
CA THR A 147 -10.23 0.80 -3.82
C THR A 147 -11.53 1.06 -3.05
N LEU A 148 -12.44 0.08 -3.04
CA LEU A 148 -13.67 0.20 -2.26
C LEU A 148 -13.39 0.29 -0.76
N GLU A 149 -12.43 -0.48 -0.27
CA GLU A 149 -12.10 -0.49 1.16
C GLU A 149 -11.49 0.84 1.62
N TYR A 150 -10.64 1.48 0.80
CA TYR A 150 -10.18 2.84 1.11
C TYR A 150 -11.35 3.82 1.23
N LYS A 151 -12.32 3.75 0.30
CA LYS A 151 -13.50 4.61 0.33
C LYS A 151 -14.30 4.38 1.60
N ASN A 152 -14.49 3.13 1.99
CA ASN A 152 -15.25 2.73 3.17
C ASN A 152 -14.59 3.12 4.49
N VAL A 153 -13.28 2.88 4.62
CA VAL A 153 -12.54 3.01 5.89
C VAL A 153 -11.94 4.39 6.07
N ILE A 154 -11.53 5.05 4.98
CA ILE A 154 -10.80 6.32 5.02
C ILE A 154 -11.63 7.47 4.46
N GLU A 155 -12.14 7.38 3.23
CA GLU A 155 -12.77 8.53 2.57
C GLU A 155 -14.11 8.93 3.21
N ASN A 156 -14.95 7.95 3.54
CA ASN A 156 -16.28 8.17 4.10
C ASN A 156 -16.25 8.58 5.59
N ASP A 157 -15.13 8.41 6.28
CA ASP A 157 -14.93 8.88 7.65
C ASP A 157 -14.08 10.15 7.63
N SER A 158 -14.69 11.29 7.94
CA SER A 158 -14.02 12.60 7.90
C SER A 158 -12.81 12.69 8.83
N GLU A 159 -12.83 11.98 9.96
CA GLU A 159 -11.74 12.00 10.93
C GLU A 159 -10.58 11.12 10.45
N SER A 160 -10.89 9.92 9.94
CA SER A 160 -9.92 9.06 9.27
C SER A 160 -9.23 9.77 8.11
N LEU A 161 -10.00 10.47 7.25
CA LEU A 161 -9.46 11.21 6.12
C LEU A 161 -8.54 12.36 6.53
N LYS A 162 -8.90 13.13 7.57
CA LYS A 162 -8.04 14.20 8.11
C LYS A 162 -6.73 13.65 8.63
N LYS A 163 -6.83 12.58 9.41
CA LYS A 163 -5.68 11.93 10.04
C LYS A 163 -4.76 11.29 9.00
N GLN A 164 -5.34 10.65 7.98
CA GLN A 164 -4.63 10.15 6.79
C GLN A 164 -3.77 11.26 6.16
N LYS A 165 -4.39 12.41 5.85
CA LYS A 165 -3.69 13.56 5.24
C LYS A 165 -2.55 14.07 6.12
N ALA A 166 -2.81 14.25 7.42
CA ALA A 166 -1.80 14.74 8.36
C ALA A 166 -0.59 13.79 8.45
N TYR A 167 -0.80 12.46 8.46
CA TYR A 167 0.28 11.50 8.44
C TYR A 167 1.07 11.49 7.12
N LEU A 168 0.38 11.62 5.98
CA LEU A 168 1.04 11.72 4.68
C LEU A 168 1.90 12.99 4.59
N GLU A 169 1.42 14.13 5.10
CA GLU A 169 2.20 15.37 5.20
C GLU A 169 3.41 15.19 6.12
N ALA A 170 3.23 14.57 7.30
CA ALA A 170 4.35 14.28 8.20
C ALA A 170 5.43 13.42 7.55
N SER A 171 5.06 12.45 6.72
CA SER A 171 6.02 11.61 6.00
C SER A 171 6.91 12.38 5.02
N GLN A 172 6.48 13.55 4.56
CA GLN A 172 7.26 14.45 3.70
C GLN A 172 8.22 15.34 4.51
N MET A 173 8.00 15.48 5.82
CA MET A 173 8.86 16.25 6.72
C MET A 173 10.11 15.48 7.14
N GLU A 174 10.19 14.20 6.82
CA GLU A 174 11.39 13.39 7.04
C GLU A 174 12.52 13.94 6.15
N PRO A 175 13.55 14.57 6.74
CA PRO A 175 14.59 15.23 5.95
C PRO A 175 15.37 14.19 5.14
N ASP A 176 15.71 14.56 3.90
CA ASP A 176 16.65 13.84 3.05
C ASP A 176 17.93 13.55 3.85
N LYS A 177 18.16 12.30 4.24
CA LYS A 177 19.53 11.90 4.58
C LYS A 177 20.28 11.81 3.26
N CYS A 178 21.21 12.72 3.03
CA CYS A 178 22.38 12.46 2.20
C CYS A 178 23.57 12.63 3.14
N ASN A 179 24.19 11.52 3.53
CA ASN A 179 25.59 11.55 3.95
C ASN A 179 26.43 11.48 2.67
#